data_AF-A0A7C2K5W8-F1
#
_entry.id   AF-A0A7C2K5W8-F1
#
_cell.length_a   1.000
_cell.length_b   1.000
_cell.length_c   1.000
_cell.angle_alpha   90.00
_cell.angle_beta   90.00
_cell.angle_gamma   90.00
#
_symmetry.space_group_name_H-M   'P 1'
#
loop_
_entity.id
_entity.type
_entity.pdbx_description
1 polymer ?
#
loop_
_entity_poly.entity_id
_entity_poly.type
_entity_poly.pdbx_seq_one_letter_code
_entity_poly.pdbx_strand_id
1 'polypeptide(L)'
;MAEPPLLLFPQTLPYPSRVEKALEKLESILVLELPYTNENWQKHWAKFLKKVKFLRHKPEASIDFDHLKRVFLQLKDWALYLRDVENLKILERYAQSEDDFPFFDEKKKEALGNLERAYLVLMLAEDVDLTLSEVKKNLNTFEQTWEDFFKEGIVGEDPFFRKFEVPWEKVTPPEELTNLSRRVFAWNTIFPHLDLEEFESIKLLVSEAECVELLKETKIMQHPKINGIITLF
;
A
#
# COMPACT_ATOMS: atom_id res chain seq x y z
N MET A 1 -6.43 26.26 18.82
CA MET A 1 -5.80 24.95 19.13
C MET A 1 -5.49 24.31 17.80
N ALA A 2 -4.26 23.83 17.59
CA ALA A 2 -3.92 23.10 16.37
C ALA A 2 -4.76 21.82 16.30
N GLU A 3 -5.23 21.45 15.11
CA GLU A 3 -5.96 20.20 14.93
C GLU A 3 -5.02 19.00 15.24
N PRO A 4 -5.53 17.93 15.87
CA PRO A 4 -4.70 16.75 16.13
C PRO A 4 -4.24 16.13 14.81
N PRO A 5 -2.98 15.65 14.73
CA PRO A 5 -2.47 15.02 13.53
C PRO A 5 -3.29 13.78 13.15
N LEU A 6 -3.39 13.56 11.85
CA LEU A 6 -4.16 12.47 11.26
C LEU A 6 -3.22 11.33 10.87
N LEU A 7 -3.42 10.14 11.41
CA LEU A 7 -2.71 8.93 11.00
C LEU A 7 -3.46 8.23 9.88
N LEU A 8 -2.83 8.10 8.71
CA LEU A 8 -3.38 7.34 7.59
C LEU A 8 -3.56 5.87 7.99
N PHE A 9 -4.78 5.36 7.87
CA PHE A 9 -5.11 3.99 8.25
C PHE A 9 -6.07 3.31 7.25
N PRO A 10 -5.81 2.06 6.82
CA PRO A 10 -4.58 1.30 7.05
C PRO A 10 -3.41 1.93 6.29
N GLN A 11 -2.17 1.46 6.52
CA GLN A 11 -1.01 1.98 5.79
C GLN A 11 -1.22 1.76 4.29
N THR A 12 -1.10 2.84 3.54
CA THR A 12 -1.16 2.89 2.09
C THR A 12 -0.41 4.12 1.62
N LEU A 13 0.00 4.14 0.35
CA LEU A 13 0.43 5.36 -0.32
C LEU A 13 -0.81 6.24 -0.60
N PRO A 14 -0.73 7.35 -1.35
CA PRO A 14 -1.92 8.10 -1.78
C PRO A 14 -2.84 7.32 -2.75
N TYR A 15 -3.29 6.13 -2.34
CA TYR A 15 -4.22 5.23 -2.98
C TYR A 15 -5.17 4.69 -1.89
N PRO A 16 -6.46 4.42 -2.17
CA PRO A 16 -7.21 4.77 -3.38
C PRO A 16 -7.33 6.28 -3.59
N SER A 17 -7.98 6.72 -4.68
CA SER A 17 -7.99 8.15 -5.08
C SER A 17 -8.62 9.07 -4.04
N ARG A 18 -9.52 8.54 -3.18
CA ARG A 18 -10.08 9.25 -2.02
C ARG A 18 -9.01 9.71 -1.03
N VAL A 19 -7.94 8.92 -0.84
CA VAL A 19 -6.80 9.30 0.01
C VAL A 19 -6.06 10.47 -0.62
N GLU A 20 -5.76 10.41 -1.93
CA GLU A 20 -5.10 11.51 -2.64
C GLU A 20 -5.93 12.82 -2.56
N LYS A 21 -7.24 12.74 -2.80
CA LYS A 21 -8.16 13.90 -2.69
C LYS A 21 -8.23 14.46 -1.28
N ALA A 22 -8.16 13.61 -0.25
CA ALA A 22 -8.11 14.06 1.13
C ALA A 22 -6.80 14.82 1.39
N LEU A 23 -5.67 14.28 0.98
CA LEU A 23 -4.34 14.90 1.15
C LEU A 23 -4.22 16.30 0.55
N GLU A 24 -4.96 16.61 -0.51
CA GLU A 24 -5.01 17.96 -1.08
C GLU A 24 -5.54 18.99 -0.06
N LYS A 25 -6.49 18.58 0.79
CA LYS A 25 -7.19 19.44 1.76
C LYS A 25 -6.53 19.45 3.14
N LEU A 26 -5.78 18.42 3.48
CA LEU A 26 -5.14 18.30 4.80
C LEU A 26 -3.90 19.20 4.91
N GLU A 27 -3.65 19.73 6.10
CA GLU A 27 -2.43 20.49 6.40
C GLU A 27 -1.24 19.57 6.70
N SER A 28 -1.48 18.50 7.46
CA SER A 28 -0.47 17.50 7.82
C SER A 28 -1.06 16.10 7.94
N ILE A 29 -0.22 15.08 7.76
CA ILE A 29 -0.59 13.67 7.92
C ILE A 29 0.60 12.88 8.51
N LEU A 30 0.28 11.89 9.33
CA LEU A 30 1.19 10.89 9.84
C LEU A 30 1.12 9.64 8.98
N VAL A 31 2.28 9.13 8.58
CA VAL A 31 2.43 7.93 7.75
C VAL A 31 3.47 7.02 8.39
N LEU A 32 3.22 5.72 8.47
CA LEU A 32 4.22 4.77 8.99
C LEU A 32 5.45 4.78 8.09
N GLU A 33 6.64 4.93 8.68
CA GLU A 33 7.90 4.81 7.94
C GLU A 33 8.19 3.33 7.67
N LEU A 34 7.91 2.87 6.45
CA LEU A 34 8.43 1.59 5.96
C LEU A 34 9.71 1.83 5.14
N PRO A 35 10.53 0.78 4.90
CA PRO A 35 11.82 0.89 4.25
C PRO A 35 11.89 1.64 2.91
N TYR A 36 10.79 1.67 2.14
CA TYR A 36 10.70 2.34 0.83
C TYR A 36 9.69 3.50 0.80
N THR A 37 8.95 3.75 1.90
CA THR A 37 7.85 4.70 1.89
C THR A 37 8.32 6.10 1.50
N ASN A 38 9.37 6.64 2.14
CA ASN A 38 9.87 7.98 1.83
C ASN A 38 10.30 8.11 0.35
N GLU A 39 11.02 7.13 -0.18
CA GLU A 39 11.45 7.09 -1.58
C GLU A 39 10.24 7.08 -2.54
N ASN A 40 9.23 6.25 -2.24
CA ASN A 40 7.99 6.18 -3.01
C ASN A 40 7.24 7.52 -3.01
N TRP A 41 7.12 8.17 -1.85
CA TRP A 41 6.50 9.50 -1.75
C TRP A 41 7.27 10.57 -2.52
N GLN A 42 8.60 10.58 -2.45
CA GLN A 42 9.43 11.51 -3.22
C GLN A 42 9.27 11.31 -4.73
N LYS A 43 9.25 10.07 -5.19
CA LYS A 43 9.16 9.75 -6.62
C LYS A 43 7.79 10.04 -7.22
N HIS A 44 6.71 9.70 -6.51
CA HIS A 44 5.36 9.68 -7.09
C HIS A 44 4.43 10.79 -6.56
N TRP A 45 4.73 11.38 -5.40
CA TRP A 45 3.88 12.36 -4.71
C TRP A 45 4.66 13.48 -4.02
N ALA A 46 5.76 13.93 -4.63
CA ALA A 46 6.63 14.99 -4.10
C ALA A 46 5.86 16.24 -3.63
N LYS A 47 4.75 16.59 -4.30
CA LYS A 47 3.88 17.73 -3.95
C LYS A 47 3.33 17.66 -2.52
N PHE A 48 3.12 16.46 -1.98
CA PHE A 48 2.57 16.26 -0.64
C PHE A 48 3.62 16.05 0.45
N LEU A 49 4.90 15.84 0.09
CA LEU A 49 5.94 15.45 1.05
C LEU A 49 6.08 16.44 2.22
N LYS A 50 5.88 17.74 1.98
CA LYS A 50 5.93 18.78 3.03
C LYS A 50 4.84 18.63 4.10
N LYS A 51 3.76 17.90 3.80
CA LYS A 51 2.64 17.63 4.71
C LYS A 51 2.84 16.33 5.48
N VAL A 52 3.76 15.47 5.05
CA VAL A 52 3.95 14.13 5.60
C VAL A 52 4.96 14.17 6.73
N LYS A 53 4.57 13.59 7.88
CA LYS A 53 5.47 13.28 8.96
C LYS A 53 5.51 11.77 9.15
N PHE A 54 6.72 11.21 9.09
CA PHE A 54 6.94 9.78 9.16
C PHE A 54 6.97 9.30 10.62
N LEU A 55 6.13 8.32 10.94
CA LEU A 55 6.09 7.64 12.23
C LEU A 55 7.15 6.56 12.28
N ARG A 56 8.07 6.72 13.22
CA ARG A 56 9.19 5.82 13.46
C ARG A 56 8.89 4.86 14.59
N HIS A 57 9.72 3.85 14.70
CA HIS A 57 9.71 2.93 15.82
C HIS A 57 10.52 3.53 16.95
N LYS A 58 10.20 3.11 18.17
CA LYS A 58 11.05 3.43 19.31
C LYS A 58 12.44 2.85 19.10
N PRO A 59 13.52 3.52 19.53
CA PRO A 59 14.89 3.05 19.34
C PRO A 59 15.16 1.64 19.89
N GLU A 60 14.38 1.20 20.87
CA GLU A 60 14.53 -0.12 21.51
C GLU A 60 13.92 -1.27 20.68
N ALA A 61 13.15 -0.97 19.64
CA ALA A 61 12.63 -1.99 18.74
C ALA A 61 13.75 -2.51 17.81
N SER A 62 14.24 -3.74 18.05
CA SER A 62 15.25 -4.38 17.20
C SER A 62 14.63 -4.87 15.87
N ILE A 63 14.46 -3.98 14.91
CA ILE A 63 14.01 -4.33 13.55
C ILE A 63 15.20 -4.17 12.60
N ASP A 64 15.63 -5.26 11.98
CA ASP A 64 16.62 -5.19 10.91
C ASP A 64 15.92 -4.88 9.57
N PHE A 65 15.86 -3.59 9.25
CA PHE A 65 15.27 -3.14 8.00
C PHE A 65 16.05 -3.57 6.76
N ASP A 66 17.36 -3.79 6.85
CA ASP A 66 18.15 -4.27 5.71
C ASP A 66 17.87 -5.76 5.44
N HIS A 67 17.64 -6.55 6.49
CA HIS A 67 17.09 -7.90 6.36
C HIS A 67 15.70 -7.88 5.72
N LEU A 68 14.78 -7.05 6.22
CA LEU A 68 13.42 -6.95 5.66
C LEU A 68 13.42 -6.53 4.20
N LYS A 69 14.26 -5.57 3.80
CA LYS A 69 14.42 -5.17 2.38
C LYS A 69 14.84 -6.34 1.50
N ARG A 70 15.79 -7.17 1.96
CA ARG A 70 16.24 -8.36 1.21
C ARG A 70 15.12 -9.39 1.06
N VAL A 71 14.42 -9.72 2.15
CA VAL A 71 13.32 -10.69 2.11
C VAL A 71 12.18 -10.17 1.21
N PHE A 72 11.86 -8.89 1.30
CA PHE A 72 10.86 -8.25 0.44
C PHE A 72 11.20 -8.40 -1.05
N LEU A 73 12.45 -8.13 -1.45
CA LEU A 73 12.87 -8.29 -2.85
C LEU A 73 12.80 -9.75 -3.30
N GLN A 74 13.25 -10.68 -2.46
CA GLN A 74 13.14 -12.12 -2.74
C GLN A 74 11.69 -12.55 -2.96
N LEU A 75 10.76 -12.08 -2.12
CA LEU A 75 9.33 -12.36 -2.28
C LEU A 75 8.78 -11.83 -3.61
N LYS A 76 9.24 -10.66 -4.06
CA LYS A 76 8.86 -10.11 -5.37
C LYS A 76 9.40 -10.94 -6.52
N ASP A 77 10.65 -11.37 -6.46
CA ASP A 77 11.24 -12.23 -7.49
C ASP A 77 10.50 -13.58 -7.58
N TRP A 78 10.13 -14.16 -6.43
CA TRP A 78 9.30 -15.36 -6.38
C TRP A 78 7.90 -15.14 -6.93
N ALA A 79 7.25 -14.04 -6.58
CA ALA A 79 5.95 -13.69 -7.12
C ALA A 79 5.99 -13.57 -8.66
N LEU A 80 7.11 -13.11 -9.24
CA LEU A 80 7.32 -13.09 -10.68
C LEU A 80 7.54 -14.50 -11.25
N TYR A 81 8.37 -15.31 -10.61
CA TYR A 81 8.63 -16.70 -11.01
C TYR A 81 7.34 -17.54 -11.03
N LEU A 82 6.48 -17.34 -10.04
CA LEU A 82 5.20 -18.03 -9.88
C LEU A 82 4.10 -17.49 -10.79
N ARG A 83 4.34 -16.50 -11.66
CA ARG A 83 3.34 -16.13 -12.69
C ARG A 83 3.21 -17.19 -13.78
N ASP A 84 4.23 -18.04 -13.93
CA ASP A 84 4.17 -19.17 -14.85
C ASP A 84 3.36 -20.32 -14.24
N VAL A 85 2.38 -20.80 -15.01
CA VAL A 85 1.45 -21.86 -14.59
C VAL A 85 2.18 -23.16 -14.29
N GLU A 86 3.25 -23.50 -15.00
CA GLU A 86 4.05 -24.70 -14.72
C GLU A 86 4.83 -24.54 -13.41
N ASN A 87 5.36 -23.35 -13.13
CA ASN A 87 6.04 -23.06 -11.87
C ASN A 87 5.08 -23.09 -10.67
N LEU A 88 3.86 -22.58 -10.85
CA LEU A 88 2.78 -22.70 -9.86
C LEU A 88 2.43 -24.16 -9.56
N LYS A 89 2.25 -24.99 -10.59
CA LYS A 89 1.96 -26.43 -10.43
C LYS A 89 3.09 -27.15 -9.71
N ILE A 90 4.34 -26.76 -9.95
CA ILE A 90 5.50 -27.29 -9.22
C ILE A 90 5.36 -26.90 -7.75
N LEU A 91 5.14 -25.61 -7.46
CA LEU A 91 4.97 -25.14 -6.09
C LEU A 91 3.84 -25.88 -5.35
N GLU A 92 2.65 -25.99 -5.94
CA GLU A 92 1.50 -26.69 -5.34
C GLU A 92 1.79 -28.17 -5.02
N ARG A 93 2.67 -28.81 -5.79
CA ARG A 93 3.05 -30.21 -5.57
C ARG A 93 4.08 -30.39 -4.46
N TYR A 94 4.87 -29.35 -4.15
CA TYR A 94 5.99 -29.45 -3.21
C TYR A 94 5.79 -28.64 -1.92
N ALA A 95 4.91 -27.65 -1.90
CA ALA A 95 4.54 -26.93 -0.69
C ALA A 95 3.46 -27.70 0.07
N GLN A 96 3.83 -28.34 1.18
CA GLN A 96 2.85 -28.97 2.10
C GLN A 96 2.45 -28.03 3.25
N SER A 97 3.22 -26.97 3.50
CA SER A 97 2.97 -25.92 4.49
C SER A 97 3.55 -24.55 4.06
N GLU A 98 3.09 -23.46 4.70
CA GLU A 98 3.67 -22.11 4.52
C GLU A 98 5.18 -22.06 4.87
N ASP A 99 5.67 -23.01 5.67
CA ASP A 99 7.08 -23.13 6.07
C ASP A 99 7.96 -23.86 5.04
N ASP A 100 7.36 -24.55 4.05
CA ASP A 100 8.09 -25.26 2.98
C ASP A 100 8.55 -24.33 1.86
N PHE A 101 8.15 -23.07 1.92
CA PHE A 101 8.68 -22.10 1.01
C PHE A 101 10.17 -21.85 1.32
N PRO A 102 11.04 -21.80 0.29
CA PRO A 102 12.48 -21.58 0.43
C PRO A 102 12.86 -20.17 0.93
N PHE A 103 11.91 -19.40 1.49
CA PHE A 103 12.15 -18.12 2.17
C PHE A 103 13.16 -18.28 3.32
N PHE A 104 13.21 -19.47 3.91
CA PHE A 104 14.10 -19.80 5.01
C PHE A 104 15.18 -20.74 4.50
N ASP A 105 16.22 -20.18 3.90
CA ASP A 105 17.48 -20.88 3.66
C ASP A 105 17.81 -21.73 4.88
N GLU A 106 17.90 -23.05 4.73
CA GLU A 106 18.08 -23.98 5.86
C GLU A 106 19.34 -23.65 6.69
N LYS A 107 20.26 -22.86 6.12
CA LYS A 107 21.48 -22.39 6.76
C LYS A 107 21.33 -21.06 7.53
N LYS A 108 20.21 -20.35 7.41
CA LYS A 108 19.88 -19.10 8.12
C LYS A 108 18.39 -19.03 8.49
N LYS A 109 17.88 -20.03 9.20
CA LYS A 109 16.58 -19.97 9.89
C LYS A 109 16.64 -19.02 11.09
N GLU A 110 16.91 -17.74 10.87
CA GLU A 110 16.32 -16.72 11.75
C GLU A 110 14.90 -16.54 11.25
N ALA A 111 13.97 -17.30 11.84
CA ALA A 111 12.56 -17.15 11.54
C ALA A 111 12.16 -15.71 11.85
N LEU A 112 11.58 -14.99 10.87
CA LEU A 112 11.11 -13.62 11.07
C LEU A 112 10.26 -13.53 12.33
N GLY A 113 10.58 -12.57 13.19
CA GLY A 113 9.77 -12.27 14.36
C GLY A 113 8.38 -11.76 13.95
N ASN A 114 7.41 -11.79 14.87
CA ASN A 114 6.05 -11.32 14.60
C ASN A 114 6.01 -9.86 14.13
N LEU A 115 6.88 -9.02 14.69
CA LEU A 115 6.99 -7.60 14.33
C LEU A 115 7.53 -7.43 12.90
N GLU A 116 8.57 -8.16 12.53
CA GLU A 116 9.15 -8.16 11.18
C GLU A 116 8.15 -8.66 10.13
N ARG A 117 7.42 -9.73 10.43
CA ARG A 117 6.32 -10.22 9.56
C ARG A 117 5.25 -9.15 9.36
N ALA A 118 4.89 -8.42 10.42
CA ALA A 118 3.93 -7.33 10.30
C ALA A 118 4.43 -6.20 9.40
N TYR A 119 5.71 -5.81 9.51
CA TYR A 119 6.30 -4.84 8.58
C TYR A 119 6.27 -5.33 7.15
N LEU A 120 6.65 -6.60 6.93
CA LEU A 120 6.68 -7.19 5.61
C LEU A 120 5.29 -7.21 4.95
N VAL A 121 4.23 -7.51 5.72
CA VAL A 121 2.84 -7.42 5.25
C VAL A 121 2.51 -6.00 4.78
N LEU A 122 2.86 -4.98 5.56
CA LEU A 122 2.59 -3.59 5.19
C LEU A 122 3.45 -3.12 4.00
N MET A 123 4.70 -3.59 3.90
CA MET A 123 5.57 -3.31 2.74
C MET A 123 5.01 -3.89 1.44
N LEU A 124 4.54 -5.14 1.47
CA LEU A 124 3.90 -5.79 0.31
C LEU A 124 2.59 -5.09 -0.07
N ALA A 125 1.78 -4.73 0.92
CA ALA A 125 0.57 -3.95 0.72
C ALA A 125 0.86 -2.61 0.02
N GLU A 126 1.88 -1.89 0.48
CA GLU A 126 2.29 -0.61 -0.11
C GLU A 126 2.76 -0.76 -1.57
N ASP A 127 3.53 -1.81 -1.87
CA ASP A 127 4.01 -2.12 -3.23
C ASP A 127 2.87 -2.45 -4.20
N VAL A 128 1.88 -3.22 -3.73
CA VAL A 128 0.67 -3.53 -4.49
C VAL A 128 -0.12 -2.26 -4.77
N ASP A 129 -0.33 -1.42 -3.76
CA ASP A 129 -1.08 -0.15 -3.92
C ASP A 129 -0.38 0.79 -4.90
N LEU A 130 0.96 0.90 -4.83
CA LEU A 130 1.75 1.67 -5.80
C LEU A 130 1.57 1.13 -7.22
N THR A 131 1.70 -0.18 -7.39
CA THR A 131 1.56 -0.83 -8.69
C THR A 131 0.17 -0.61 -9.28
N LEU A 132 -0.88 -0.76 -8.48
CA LEU A 132 -2.27 -0.50 -8.90
C LEU A 132 -2.48 0.96 -9.28
N SER A 133 -1.92 1.90 -8.51
CA SER A 133 -1.96 3.33 -8.81
C SER A 133 -1.26 3.66 -10.13
N GLU A 134 -0.09 3.07 -10.39
CA GLU A 134 0.64 3.25 -11.65
C GLU A 134 -0.10 2.65 -12.85
N VAL A 135 -0.61 1.42 -12.72
CA VAL A 135 -1.41 0.78 -13.77
C VAL A 135 -2.62 1.65 -14.11
N LYS A 136 -3.34 2.16 -13.11
CA LYS A 136 -4.48 3.05 -13.31
C LYS A 136 -4.08 4.35 -14.03
N LYS A 137 -2.98 4.99 -13.62
CA LYS A 137 -2.47 6.20 -14.28
C LYS A 137 -2.14 5.93 -15.76
N ASN A 138 -1.45 4.82 -16.04
CA ASN A 138 -1.07 4.44 -17.40
C ASN A 138 -2.28 4.13 -18.28
N LEU A 139 -3.29 3.43 -17.74
CA LEU A 139 -4.54 3.17 -18.45
C LEU A 139 -5.28 4.47 -18.79
N ASN A 140 -5.38 5.39 -17.82
CA ASN A 140 -5.99 6.71 -18.06
C ASN A 140 -5.24 7.52 -19.13
N THR A 141 -3.91 7.52 -19.10
CA THR A 141 -3.08 8.20 -20.12
C THR A 141 -3.26 7.56 -21.49
N PHE A 142 -3.34 6.23 -21.56
CA PHE A 142 -3.61 5.53 -22.82
C PHE A 142 -4.99 5.90 -23.37
N GLU A 143 -6.04 5.87 -22.54
CA GLU A 143 -7.40 6.26 -22.95
C GLU A 143 -7.44 7.70 -23.46
N GLN A 144 -6.81 8.65 -22.75
CA GLN A 144 -6.73 10.05 -23.18
C GLN A 144 -5.99 10.20 -24.52
N THR A 145 -4.82 9.56 -24.64
CA THR A 145 -4.02 9.61 -25.87
C THR A 145 -4.78 9.01 -27.06
N TRP A 146 -5.49 7.91 -26.83
CA TRP A 146 -6.33 7.26 -27.83
C TRP A 146 -7.48 8.19 -28.27
N GLU A 147 -8.19 8.79 -27.32
CA GLU A 147 -9.26 9.75 -27.64
C GLU A 147 -8.74 10.96 -28.40
N ASP A 148 -7.59 11.52 -28.02
CA ASP A 148 -7.02 12.70 -28.66
C ASP A 148 -6.50 12.38 -30.07
N PHE A 149 -5.89 11.21 -30.30
CA PHE A 149 -5.49 10.75 -31.63
C PHE A 149 -6.68 10.67 -32.61
N PHE A 150 -7.87 10.27 -32.16
CA PHE A 150 -9.07 10.21 -33.00
C PHE A 150 -9.83 11.54 -33.09
N LYS A 151 -9.60 12.49 -32.17
CA LYS A 151 -10.14 13.86 -32.28
C LYS A 151 -9.32 14.73 -33.23
N GLU A 152 -8.01 14.53 -33.26
CA GLU A 152 -7.12 15.15 -34.25
C GLU A 152 -7.39 14.49 -35.61
N GLY A 153 -8.41 14.96 -36.32
CA GLY A 153 -8.78 14.44 -37.64
C GLY A 153 -7.56 14.37 -38.57
N ILE A 154 -7.22 13.17 -39.03
CA ILE A 154 -6.12 12.97 -39.97
C ILE A 154 -6.57 13.54 -41.32
N VAL A 155 -5.89 14.59 -41.78
CA VAL A 155 -6.14 15.19 -43.10
C VAL A 155 -5.87 14.14 -44.19
N GLY A 156 -6.94 13.70 -44.87
CA GLY A 156 -6.88 12.69 -45.94
C GLY A 156 -7.53 11.34 -45.62
N GLU A 157 -8.68 11.35 -44.93
CA GLU A 157 -9.43 10.16 -44.50
C GLU A 157 -9.43 9.02 -45.53
N ASP A 158 -8.81 7.90 -45.13
CA ASP A 158 -9.16 6.59 -45.67
C ASP A 158 -10.57 6.24 -45.11
N PRO A 159 -11.59 6.05 -45.96
CA PRO A 159 -12.96 5.75 -45.53
C PRO A 159 -13.10 4.43 -44.74
N PHE A 160 -12.05 3.62 -44.64
CA PHE A 160 -11.99 2.43 -43.80
C PHE A 160 -11.40 2.66 -42.40
N PHE A 161 -10.84 3.85 -42.12
CA PHE A 161 -10.26 4.18 -40.81
C PHE A 161 -11.36 4.48 -39.79
N ARG A 162 -11.96 3.42 -39.24
CA ARG A 162 -12.95 3.52 -38.16
C ARG A 162 -12.25 3.42 -36.82
N LYS A 163 -12.60 4.31 -35.88
CA LYS A 163 -12.26 4.15 -34.46
C LYS A 163 -12.70 2.76 -34.04
N PHE A 164 -11.75 1.92 -33.65
CA PHE A 164 -12.09 0.63 -33.09
C PHE A 164 -12.85 0.91 -31.80
N GLU A 165 -14.15 0.59 -31.77
CA GLU A 165 -14.92 0.56 -30.54
C GLU A 165 -14.38 -0.63 -29.74
N VAL A 166 -13.33 -0.35 -28.97
CA VAL A 166 -12.70 -1.36 -28.13
C VAL A 166 -13.79 -1.84 -27.16
N PRO A 167 -14.12 -3.15 -27.09
CA PRO A 167 -15.21 -3.66 -26.24
C PRO A 167 -14.78 -3.72 -24.77
N TRP A 168 -13.89 -2.84 -24.36
CA TRP A 168 -13.40 -2.78 -23.00
C TRP A 168 -14.49 -2.00 -22.28
N GLU A 169 -15.36 -2.70 -21.56
CA GLU A 169 -16.11 -2.05 -20.48
C GLU A 169 -15.09 -1.18 -19.75
N LYS A 170 -15.36 0.13 -19.59
CA LYS A 170 -14.45 1.07 -18.91
C LYS A 170 -13.91 0.37 -17.68
N VAL A 171 -12.69 -0.15 -17.76
CA VAL A 171 -12.13 -0.99 -16.70
C VAL A 171 -11.83 0.00 -15.60
N THR A 172 -12.80 0.16 -14.72
CA THR A 172 -12.68 0.99 -13.54
C THR A 172 -12.31 0.00 -12.46
N PRO A 173 -11.01 -0.32 -12.29
CA PRO A 173 -10.62 -1.27 -11.26
C PRO A 173 -11.20 -0.80 -9.93
N PRO A 174 -11.76 -1.71 -9.12
CA PRO A 174 -12.31 -1.36 -7.82
C PRO A 174 -11.24 -0.60 -7.00
N GLU A 175 -11.60 0.59 -6.53
CA GLU A 175 -10.74 1.43 -5.67
C GLU A 175 -10.84 0.95 -4.21
N GLU A 176 -10.48 -0.30 -3.99
CA GLU A 176 -10.45 -0.94 -2.68
C GLU A 176 -9.04 -1.44 -2.39
N LEU A 177 -8.66 -1.36 -1.12
CA LEU A 177 -7.39 -1.89 -0.66
C LEU A 177 -7.52 -3.40 -0.44
N THR A 178 -6.52 -4.15 -0.90
CA THR A 178 -6.51 -5.62 -0.76
C THR A 178 -6.07 -6.05 0.64
N ASN A 179 -6.54 -7.21 1.10
CA ASN A 179 -6.08 -7.86 2.34
C ASN A 179 -6.23 -7.02 3.63
N LEU A 180 -7.34 -6.27 3.77
CA LEU A 180 -7.56 -5.35 4.90
C LEU A 180 -7.36 -5.96 6.27
N SER A 181 -7.96 -7.12 6.52
CA SER A 181 -7.77 -7.87 7.77
C SER A 181 -6.28 -8.05 8.11
N ARG A 182 -5.46 -8.53 7.16
CA ARG A 182 -4.01 -8.71 7.37
C ARG A 182 -3.29 -7.39 7.66
N ARG A 183 -3.66 -6.30 6.97
CA ARG A 183 -3.08 -4.97 7.21
C ARG A 183 -3.42 -4.44 8.61
N VAL A 184 -4.68 -4.57 9.04
CA VAL A 184 -5.13 -4.11 10.35
C VAL A 184 -4.44 -4.91 11.48
N PHE A 185 -4.30 -6.23 11.33
CA PHE A 185 -3.59 -7.04 12.32
C PHE A 185 -2.08 -6.80 12.35
N ALA A 186 -1.46 -6.52 11.20
CA ALA A 186 -0.07 -6.07 11.14
C ALA A 186 0.10 -4.74 11.90
N TRP A 187 -0.80 -3.79 11.69
CA TRP A 187 -0.85 -2.56 12.47
C TRP A 187 -1.01 -2.80 13.97
N ASN A 188 -1.90 -3.70 14.39
CA ASN A 188 -2.07 -4.03 15.81
C ASN A 188 -0.78 -4.58 16.45
N THR A 189 0.06 -5.25 15.65
CA THR A 189 1.37 -5.73 16.08
C THR A 189 2.41 -4.61 16.13
N ILE A 190 2.41 -3.71 15.14
CA ILE A 190 3.38 -2.61 15.00
C ILE A 190 3.12 -1.47 15.99
N PHE A 191 1.86 -1.08 16.15
CA PHE A 191 1.43 0.13 16.84
C PHE A 191 2.04 0.31 18.25
N PRO A 192 2.14 -0.74 19.11
CA PRO A 192 2.75 -0.61 20.44
C PRO A 192 4.25 -0.23 20.43
N HIS A 193 4.93 -0.46 19.31
CA HIS A 193 6.36 -0.21 19.13
C HIS A 193 6.66 1.13 18.44
N LEU A 194 5.63 1.92 18.12
CA LEU A 194 5.81 3.23 17.50
C LEU A 194 6.22 4.29 18.53
N ASP A 195 7.12 5.17 18.11
CA ASP A 195 7.43 6.37 18.86
C ASP A 195 6.31 7.38 18.65
N LEU A 196 5.52 7.57 19.70
CA LEU A 196 4.40 8.49 19.72
C LEU A 196 4.64 9.64 20.71
N GLU A 197 5.82 9.77 21.31
CA GLU A 197 6.06 10.67 22.46
C GLU A 197 5.67 12.12 22.17
N GLU A 198 6.03 12.59 20.97
CA GLU A 198 5.78 13.94 20.48
C GLU A 198 4.30 14.28 20.22
N PHE A 199 3.38 13.31 20.33
CA PHE A 199 1.96 13.54 20.10
C PHE A 199 1.15 13.40 21.39
N GLU A 200 0.41 14.43 21.76
CA GLU A 200 -0.55 14.33 22.87
C GLU A 200 -1.81 13.56 22.45
N SER A 201 -2.20 13.70 21.17
CA SER A 201 -3.42 13.13 20.62
C SER A 201 -3.29 12.91 19.11
N ILE A 202 -3.89 11.84 18.60
CA ILE A 202 -3.89 11.41 17.19
C ILE A 202 -5.31 10.96 16.82
N LYS A 203 -5.78 11.35 15.63
CA LYS A 203 -6.98 10.76 15.02
C LYS A 203 -6.60 9.83 13.89
N LEU A 204 -7.34 8.75 13.70
CA LEU A 204 -7.14 7.86 12.54
C LEU A 204 -7.92 8.40 11.35
N LEU A 205 -7.26 8.54 10.20
CA LEU A 205 -7.89 8.81 8.91
C LEU A 205 -8.11 7.49 8.19
N VAL A 206 -9.33 6.96 8.29
CA VAL A 206 -9.70 5.63 7.82
C VAL A 206 -10.19 5.69 6.37
N SER A 207 -9.44 5.05 5.46
CA SER A 207 -9.79 5.04 4.03
C SER A 207 -10.83 3.98 3.66
N GLU A 208 -11.05 2.96 4.48
CA GLU A 208 -11.89 1.80 4.15
C GLU A 208 -12.94 1.52 5.22
N ALA A 209 -14.17 1.22 4.80
CA ALA A 209 -15.27 0.96 5.71
C ALA A 209 -15.04 -0.28 6.59
N GLU A 210 -14.54 -1.36 5.99
CA GLU A 210 -14.26 -2.62 6.70
C GLU A 210 -13.25 -2.44 7.85
N CYS A 211 -12.30 -1.50 7.70
CA CYS A 211 -11.33 -1.21 8.75
C CYS A 211 -11.97 -0.69 10.05
N VAL A 212 -13.13 -0.05 9.98
CA VAL A 212 -13.81 0.46 11.19
C VAL A 212 -14.25 -0.69 12.10
N GLU A 213 -14.76 -1.78 11.53
CA GLU A 213 -15.17 -2.96 12.29
C GLU A 213 -13.94 -3.72 12.80
N LEU A 214 -12.95 -3.96 11.93
CA LEU A 214 -11.71 -4.63 12.31
C LEU A 214 -10.97 -3.89 13.44
N LEU A 215 -10.97 -2.55 13.43
CA LEU A 215 -10.34 -1.74 14.47
C LEU A 215 -10.92 -1.98 15.86
N LYS A 216 -12.21 -2.33 15.98
CA LYS A 216 -12.84 -2.66 17.28
C LYS A 216 -12.22 -3.89 17.93
N GLU A 217 -11.66 -4.79 17.14
CA GLU A 217 -10.97 -6.00 17.61
C GLU A 217 -9.50 -5.74 17.98
N THR A 218 -8.98 -4.54 17.68
CA THR A 218 -7.57 -4.17 17.93
C THR A 218 -7.40 -3.36 19.22
N LYS A 219 -6.17 -3.36 19.76
CA LYS A 219 -5.80 -2.50 20.89
C LYS A 219 -5.49 -1.05 20.48
N ILE A 220 -5.46 -0.74 19.18
CA ILE A 220 -5.13 0.58 18.66
C ILE A 220 -6.15 1.61 19.18
N MET A 221 -7.44 1.30 19.08
CA MET A 221 -8.52 2.18 19.53
C MET A 221 -8.58 2.37 21.06
N GLN A 222 -7.93 1.49 21.81
CA GLN A 222 -7.85 1.56 23.27
C GLN A 222 -6.63 2.37 23.74
N HIS A 223 -5.73 2.76 22.82
CA HIS A 223 -4.53 3.48 23.17
C HIS A 223 -4.85 4.92 23.59
N PRO A 224 -4.28 5.45 24.70
CA PRO A 224 -4.68 6.74 25.28
C PRO A 224 -4.45 7.94 24.35
N LYS A 225 -3.52 7.80 23.38
CA LYS A 225 -3.23 8.85 22.40
C LYS A 225 -4.21 8.85 21.20
N ILE A 226 -5.02 7.81 21.02
CA ILE A 226 -6.01 7.76 19.93
C ILE A 226 -7.33 8.36 20.43
N ASN A 227 -7.78 9.45 19.83
CA ASN A 227 -8.97 10.19 20.30
C ASN A 227 -10.13 10.25 19.27
N GLY A 228 -10.06 9.46 18.20
CA GLY A 228 -11.17 9.35 17.26
C GLY A 228 -10.77 8.86 15.88
N ILE A 229 -11.78 8.77 15.02
CA ILE A 229 -11.66 8.36 13.61
C ILE A 229 -12.29 9.42 12.71
N ILE A 230 -11.75 9.56 11.50
CA ILE A 230 -12.31 10.32 10.38
C ILE A 230 -12.37 9.35 9.20
N THR A 231 -13.52 9.21 8.56
CA THR A 231 -13.73 8.27 7.44
C THR A 231 -13.69 9.00 6.09
N LEU A 232 -13.21 8.32 5.04
CA LEU A 232 -13.10 8.85 3.67
C LEU A 232 -14.07 8.23 2.65
N PHE A 233 -15.06 7.48 3.13
CA PHE A 233 -16.06 6.75 2.33
C PHE A 233 -17.48 7.19 2.68
#